data_AF-A0A2M9CBF0-F1
#
_entry.id   AF-A0A2M9CBF0-F1
#
_cell.length_a   1.000
_cell.length_b   1.000
_cell.length_c   1.000
_cell.angle_alpha   90.00
_cell.angle_beta   90.00
_cell.angle_gamma   90.00
#
_symmetry.space_group_name_H-M   'P 1'
#
loop_
_entity.id
_entity.type
_entity.pdbx_description
1 polymer ?
#
loop_
_entity_poly.entity_id
_entity_poly.type
_entity_poly.pdbx_seq_one_letter_code
_entity_poly.pdbx_strand_id
1 'polypeptide(L)'
;MGLIFIEFFNMKKIMYIFSLATILIACESRTYEEISGSTPIVEKVTYNKDVKPLIDANCIVCHSAGGSASFQPWTSYNQVKTHIDNILDRIQRPVGDPQKMPQGGALSPPQINIFIKWKTDGLIEN
;
A
#
# COMPACT_ATOMS: atom_id res chain seq x y z
N MET A 1 60.65 20.58 15.19
CA MET A 1 59.46 19.91 15.78
C MET A 1 58.12 20.59 15.47
N GLY A 2 58.06 21.62 14.60
CA GLY A 2 56.80 22.30 14.24
C GLY A 2 56.17 21.83 12.92
N LEU A 3 56.98 21.46 11.93
CA LEU A 3 56.50 21.03 10.60
C LEU A 3 55.71 19.70 10.65
N ILE A 4 56.17 18.76 11.47
CA ILE A 4 55.55 17.45 11.68
C ILE A 4 54.14 17.57 12.32
N PHE A 5 53.95 18.58 13.19
CA PHE A 5 52.68 18.83 13.88
C PHE A 5 51.61 19.45 12.96
N ILE A 6 52.03 20.28 12.01
CA ILE A 6 51.14 20.92 11.02
C ILE A 6 50.65 19.89 9.99
N GLU A 7 51.53 19.01 9.53
CA GLU A 7 51.14 17.91 8.62
C GLU A 7 50.19 16.92 9.30
N PHE A 8 50.41 16.60 10.57
CA PHE A 8 49.52 15.73 11.35
C PHE A 8 48.12 16.33 11.53
N PHE A 9 48.01 17.65 11.72
CA PHE A 9 46.74 18.36 11.86
C PHE A 9 45.98 18.45 10.53
N ASN A 10 46.69 18.62 9.41
CA ASN A 10 46.10 18.61 8.07
C ASN A 10 45.59 17.22 7.66
N MET A 11 46.32 16.14 7.98
CA MET A 11 45.86 14.77 7.69
C MET A 11 44.60 14.39 8.46
N LYS A 12 44.45 14.87 9.71
CA LYS A 12 43.26 14.61 10.53
C LYS A 12 42.02 15.32 9.96
N LYS A 13 42.17 16.56 9.46
CA LYS A 13 41.10 17.30 8.77
C LYS A 13 40.69 16.63 7.46
N ILE A 14 41.65 16.13 6.69
CA ILE A 14 41.40 15.39 5.44
C ILE A 14 40.66 14.07 5.74
N MET A 15 41.02 13.36 6.82
CA MET A 15 40.33 12.13 7.25
C MET A 15 38.88 12.38 7.71
N TYR A 16 38.62 13.48 8.42
CA TYR A 16 37.24 13.88 8.80
C TYR A 16 36.38 14.28 7.60
N ILE A 17 36.97 14.93 6.58
CA ILE A 17 36.26 15.31 5.34
C ILE A 17 35.88 14.06 4.53
N PHE A 18 36.77 13.06 4.46
CA PHE A 18 36.49 11.80 3.75
C PHE A 18 35.41 10.95 4.43
N SER A 19 35.33 10.98 5.77
CA SER A 19 34.30 10.24 6.53
C SER A 19 32.90 10.87 6.44
N LEU A 20 32.78 12.15 6.07
CA LEU A 20 31.49 12.81 5.88
C LEU A 20 30.93 12.57 4.47
N ALA A 21 31.80 12.35 3.49
CA ALA A 21 31.42 12.12 2.09
C ALA A 21 30.75 10.74 1.85
N THR A 22 31.05 9.73 2.68
CA THR A 22 30.48 8.38 2.52
C THR A 22 29.03 8.26 3.00
N ILE A 23 28.51 9.23 3.74
CA ILE A 23 27.11 9.26 4.21
C ILE A 23 26.14 9.71 3.10
N LEU A 24 26.64 10.38 2.04
CA LEU A 24 25.78 10.91 0.98
C LEU A 24 25.45 9.91 -0.13
N ILE A 25 26.07 8.72 -0.15
CA ILE A 25 25.86 7.70 -1.21
C ILE A 25 24.90 6.59 -0.73
N ALA A 26 24.47 6.59 0.53
CA ALA A 26 23.49 5.62 1.05
C ALA A 26 22.03 5.95 0.67
N CYS A 27 21.80 7.04 -0.08
CA CYS A 27 20.53 7.27 -0.75
C CYS A 27 20.53 6.49 -2.07
N GLU A 28 20.54 5.16 -1.96
CA GLU A 28 20.11 4.32 -3.08
C GLU A 28 18.65 4.70 -3.35
N SER A 29 18.43 5.38 -4.47
CA SER A 29 17.10 5.60 -5.01
C SER A 29 16.54 4.23 -5.32
N ARG A 30 15.80 3.67 -4.35
CA ARG A 30 14.94 2.52 -4.57
C ARG A 30 14.08 2.91 -5.76
N THR A 31 14.35 2.28 -6.90
CA THR A 31 13.57 2.48 -8.09
C THR A 31 12.11 2.27 -7.71
N TYR A 32 11.25 3.12 -8.24
CA TYR A 32 9.81 3.21 -7.99
C TYR A 32 9.06 1.86 -8.04
N GLU A 33 9.70 0.81 -8.56
CA GLU A 33 9.18 -0.55 -8.67
C GLU A 33 9.07 -1.29 -7.34
N GLU A 34 9.85 -0.95 -6.30
CA GLU A 34 9.82 -1.66 -5.01
C GLU A 34 8.68 -1.22 -4.08
N ILE A 35 7.97 -0.12 -4.38
CA ILE A 35 6.85 0.41 -3.56
C ILE A 35 5.48 0.01 -4.14
N SER A 36 5.44 -0.48 -5.38
CA SER A 36 4.20 -0.84 -6.05
C SER A 36 4.36 -2.17 -6.75
N GLY A 37 4.19 -3.27 -6.01
CA GLY A 37 4.06 -4.62 -6.57
C GLY A 37 2.79 -4.82 -7.41
N SER A 38 2.34 -3.78 -8.12
CA SER A 38 1.23 -3.84 -9.05
C SER A 38 1.71 -3.47 -10.43
N THR A 39 1.85 -4.50 -11.25
CA THR A 39 1.73 -4.34 -12.68
C THR A 39 0.47 -3.50 -12.97
N PRO A 40 0.56 -2.45 -13.81
CA PRO A 40 -0.60 -1.67 -14.17
C PRO A 40 -1.67 -2.59 -14.77
N ILE A 41 -2.85 -2.60 -14.18
CA ILE A 41 -3.98 -3.32 -14.76
C ILE A 41 -4.42 -2.50 -15.98
N VAL A 42 -4.22 -3.03 -17.18
CA VAL A 42 -4.52 -2.31 -18.44
C VAL A 42 -5.99 -2.53 -18.86
N GLU A 43 -6.53 -3.71 -18.56
CA GLU A 43 -7.92 -4.05 -18.87
C GLU A 43 -8.92 -3.31 -17.98
N LYS A 44 -10.14 -3.13 -18.47
CA LYS A 44 -11.24 -2.66 -17.61
C LYS A 44 -11.54 -3.69 -16.53
N VAL A 45 -11.76 -3.19 -15.33
CA VAL A 45 -12.13 -3.98 -14.16
C VAL A 45 -13.64 -3.89 -13.99
N THR A 46 -14.29 -5.04 -13.81
CA THR A 46 -15.75 -5.10 -13.63
C THR A 46 -16.10 -5.84 -12.35
N TYR A 47 -17.27 -5.54 -11.80
CA TYR A 47 -17.65 -6.06 -10.50
C TYR A 47 -17.74 -7.59 -10.53
N ASN A 48 -18.45 -8.16 -11.50
CA ASN A 48 -18.71 -9.59 -11.54
C ASN A 48 -17.45 -10.42 -11.81
N LYS A 49 -16.54 -9.91 -12.65
CA LYS A 49 -15.29 -10.61 -13.00
C LYS A 49 -14.24 -10.48 -11.90
N ASP A 50 -14.03 -9.27 -11.38
CA ASP A 50 -12.79 -8.95 -10.65
C ASP A 50 -13.03 -8.60 -9.17
N VAL A 51 -14.07 -7.83 -8.86
CA VAL A 51 -14.31 -7.31 -7.49
C VAL A 51 -15.08 -8.31 -6.63
N LYS A 52 -16.12 -8.93 -7.18
CA LYS A 52 -16.99 -9.86 -6.47
C LYS A 52 -16.20 -11.04 -5.88
N PRO A 53 -15.26 -11.69 -6.59
CA PRO A 53 -14.44 -12.75 -5.99
C PRO A 53 -13.65 -12.28 -4.76
N LEU A 54 -13.16 -11.04 -4.76
CA LEU A 54 -12.44 -10.47 -3.61
C LEU A 54 -13.37 -10.19 -2.43
N ILE A 55 -14.56 -9.67 -2.69
CA ILE A 55 -15.60 -9.45 -1.66
C ILE A 55 -16.04 -10.78 -1.05
N ASP A 56 -16.31 -11.78 -1.88
CA ASP A 56 -16.76 -13.10 -1.44
C ASP A 56 -15.70 -13.77 -0.55
N ALA A 57 -14.43 -13.70 -0.95
CA ALA A 57 -13.33 -14.35 -0.22
C ALA A 57 -12.93 -13.63 1.07
N ASN A 58 -13.01 -12.29 1.11
CA ASN A 58 -12.37 -11.50 2.19
C ASN A 58 -13.35 -10.71 3.06
N CYS A 59 -14.61 -10.57 2.66
CA CYS A 59 -15.52 -9.64 3.32
C CYS A 59 -16.84 -10.27 3.77
N ILE A 60 -17.43 -11.16 2.95
CA ILE A 60 -18.78 -11.69 3.19
C ILE A 60 -18.92 -12.42 4.53
N VAL A 61 -17.86 -13.06 5.03
CA VAL A 61 -17.90 -13.78 6.33
C VAL A 61 -18.43 -12.89 7.48
N CYS A 62 -18.09 -11.59 7.47
CA CYS A 62 -18.61 -10.63 8.45
C CYS A 62 -19.74 -9.78 7.86
N HIS A 63 -19.66 -9.41 6.59
CA HIS A 63 -20.58 -8.51 5.90
C HIS A 63 -21.70 -9.27 5.16
N SER A 64 -22.36 -10.19 5.86
CA SER A 64 -23.52 -10.93 5.36
C SER A 64 -24.50 -11.25 6.49
N ALA A 65 -25.66 -11.81 6.15
CA ALA A 65 -26.65 -12.20 7.15
C ALA A 65 -26.06 -13.19 8.16
N GLY A 66 -26.19 -12.88 9.46
CA GLY A 66 -25.59 -13.66 10.55
C GLY A 66 -24.12 -13.36 10.83
N GLY A 67 -23.45 -12.58 9.98
CA GLY A 67 -22.09 -12.07 10.25
C GLY A 67 -22.07 -10.96 11.29
N SER A 68 -20.91 -10.73 11.90
CA SER A 68 -20.68 -9.70 12.92
C SER A 68 -20.90 -8.27 12.40
N ALA A 69 -20.83 -8.06 11.09
CA ALA A 69 -21.08 -6.79 10.41
C ALA A 69 -22.32 -6.84 9.50
N SER A 70 -23.30 -7.68 9.84
CA SER A 70 -24.54 -7.88 9.09
C SER A 70 -25.39 -6.61 8.88
N PHE A 71 -25.17 -5.56 9.67
CA PHE A 71 -25.80 -4.24 9.50
C PHE A 71 -25.35 -3.52 8.22
N GLN A 72 -24.22 -3.91 7.62
CA GLN A 72 -23.72 -3.36 6.36
C GLN A 72 -23.32 -4.51 5.42
N PRO A 73 -24.30 -5.20 4.82
CA PRO A 73 -24.04 -6.35 3.96
C PRO A 73 -23.41 -5.94 2.63
N TRP A 74 -22.47 -6.75 2.13
CA TRP A 74 -21.80 -6.57 0.84
C TRP A 74 -22.05 -7.79 -0.06
N THR A 75 -23.31 -8.18 -0.21
CA THR A 75 -23.73 -9.38 -0.97
C THR A 75 -24.24 -9.05 -2.38
N SER A 76 -24.18 -7.77 -2.78
CA SER A 76 -24.63 -7.30 -4.10
C SER A 76 -23.76 -6.17 -4.64
N TYR A 77 -23.76 -6.03 -5.98
CA TYR A 77 -23.10 -4.93 -6.70
C TYR A 77 -23.48 -3.56 -6.11
N ASN A 78 -24.78 -3.29 -5.95
CA ASN A 78 -25.27 -1.99 -5.49
C ASN A 78 -24.77 -1.64 -4.08
N GLN A 79 -24.70 -2.62 -3.18
CA GLN A 79 -24.16 -2.40 -1.83
C GLN A 79 -22.68 -2.04 -1.87
N VAL A 80 -21.87 -2.81 -2.60
CA VAL A 80 -20.42 -2.57 -2.72
C VAL A 80 -20.15 -1.25 -3.42
N LYS A 81 -20.86 -0.97 -4.53
CA LYS A 81 -20.78 0.28 -5.28
C LYS A 81 -21.07 1.49 -4.41
N THR A 82 -22.16 1.45 -3.64
CA THR A 82 -22.60 2.57 -2.80
C THR A 82 -21.58 2.90 -1.70
N HIS A 83 -20.78 1.92 -1.27
CA HIS A 83 -19.82 2.07 -0.16
C HIS A 83 -18.36 2.03 -0.60
N ILE A 84 -18.07 2.10 -1.91
CA ILE A 84 -16.71 1.90 -2.42
C ILE A 84 -15.67 2.83 -1.77
N ASP A 85 -16.04 4.07 -1.48
CA ASP A 85 -15.14 5.03 -0.82
C ASP A 85 -14.79 4.61 0.60
N ASN A 86 -15.78 4.14 1.35
CA ASN A 86 -15.54 3.61 2.69
C ASN A 86 -14.73 2.31 2.62
N ILE A 87 -15.05 1.41 1.70
CA ILE A 87 -14.28 0.18 1.51
C ILE A 87 -12.81 0.50 1.25
N LEU A 88 -12.53 1.42 0.32
CA LEU A 88 -11.18 1.85 0.00
C LEU A 88 -10.44 2.46 1.19
N ASP A 89 -11.09 3.33 1.97
CA ASP A 89 -10.52 3.85 3.21
C ASP A 89 -10.11 2.70 4.15
N ARG A 90 -11.03 1.77 4.41
CA ARG A 90 -10.86 0.74 5.43
C ARG A 90 -9.81 -0.31 5.05
N ILE A 91 -9.71 -0.70 3.77
CA ILE A 91 -8.71 -1.69 3.32
C ILE A 91 -7.29 -1.12 3.26
N GLN A 92 -7.14 0.19 3.05
CA GLN A 92 -5.85 0.86 2.91
C GLN A 92 -5.25 1.35 4.24
N ARG A 93 -6.01 1.32 5.34
CA ARG A 93 -5.51 1.69 6.68
C ARG A 93 -4.26 0.89 7.09
N PRO A 94 -3.37 1.46 7.93
CA PRO A 94 -2.17 0.76 8.38
C PRO A 94 -2.50 -0.45 9.27
N VAL A 95 -1.62 -1.45 9.28
CA VAL A 95 -1.75 -2.62 10.16
C VAL A 95 -1.76 -2.15 11.62
N GLY A 96 -2.71 -2.66 12.41
CA GLY A 96 -2.92 -2.26 13.80
C GLY A 96 -3.96 -1.14 13.99
N ASP A 97 -4.41 -0.47 12.92
CA ASP A 97 -5.56 0.43 13.01
C ASP A 97 -6.83 -0.38 13.36
N PRO A 98 -7.57 -0.03 14.43
CA PRO A 98 -8.74 -0.78 14.86
C PRO A 98 -9.87 -0.77 13.82
N GLN A 99 -9.88 0.18 12.90
CA GLN A 99 -10.82 0.26 11.80
C GLN A 99 -10.33 -0.45 10.55
N LYS A 100 -9.06 -0.89 10.45
CA LYS A 100 -8.59 -1.61 9.25
C LYS A 100 -9.48 -2.82 8.95
N MET A 101 -9.80 -3.02 7.67
CA MET A 101 -10.50 -4.22 7.22
C MET A 101 -9.65 -4.98 6.20
N PRO A 102 -9.79 -6.31 6.12
CA PRO A 102 -10.52 -7.19 7.06
C PRO A 102 -9.88 -7.26 8.47
N GLN A 103 -10.67 -7.65 9.47
CA GLN A 103 -10.17 -7.91 10.83
C GLN A 103 -9.60 -9.33 10.86
N GLY A 104 -8.27 -9.49 10.95
CA GLY A 104 -7.59 -10.80 10.94
C GLY A 104 -6.77 -11.10 9.69
N GLY A 105 -6.73 -10.18 8.72
CA GLY A 105 -5.90 -10.29 7.53
C GLY A 105 -5.95 -9.02 6.69
N ALA A 106 -4.96 -8.80 5.82
CA ALA A 106 -4.94 -7.66 4.91
C ALA A 106 -4.99 -8.15 3.45
N LEU A 107 -5.70 -7.41 2.60
CA LEU A 107 -5.59 -7.60 1.16
C LEU A 107 -4.17 -7.28 0.70
N SER A 108 -3.71 -8.00 -0.32
CA SER A 108 -2.45 -7.67 -0.98
C SER A 108 -2.58 -6.38 -1.80
N PRO A 109 -1.46 -5.67 -2.09
CA PRO A 109 -1.51 -4.47 -2.92
C PRO A 109 -2.19 -4.68 -4.29
N PRO A 110 -1.94 -5.79 -5.03
CA PRO A 110 -2.68 -6.07 -6.27
C PRO A 110 -4.20 -6.18 -6.07
N GLN A 111 -4.67 -6.79 -4.98
CA GLN A 111 -6.09 -6.89 -4.68
C GLN A 111 -6.70 -5.52 -4.38
N ILE A 112 -6.01 -4.67 -3.60
CA ILE A 112 -6.46 -3.30 -3.33
C ILE A 112 -6.55 -2.50 -4.64
N ASN A 113 -5.59 -2.67 -5.55
CA ASN A 113 -5.59 -1.98 -6.83
C ASN A 113 -6.74 -2.38 -7.76
N ILE A 114 -7.30 -3.58 -7.62
CA ILE A 114 -8.53 -3.97 -8.32
C ILE A 114 -9.69 -3.07 -7.86
N PHE A 115 -9.86 -2.82 -6.56
CA PHE A 115 -10.90 -1.91 -6.06
C PHE A 115 -10.68 -0.47 -6.50
N ILE A 116 -9.43 0.01 -6.45
CA ILE A 116 -9.08 1.35 -6.91
C ILE A 116 -9.42 1.50 -8.40
N LYS A 117 -8.98 0.54 -9.22
CA LYS A 117 -9.21 0.58 -10.65
C LYS A 117 -10.68 0.46 -11.01
N TRP A 118 -11.43 -0.40 -10.32
CA TRP A 118 -12.87 -0.50 -10.52
C TRP A 118 -13.58 0.84 -10.27
N LYS A 119 -13.16 1.57 -9.23
CA LYS A 119 -13.65 2.93 -8.97
C LYS A 119 -13.26 3.88 -10.10
N THR A 120 -12.02 3.87 -10.56
CA THR A 120 -11.59 4.76 -11.66
C THR A 120 -12.24 4.43 -13.00
N ASP A 121 -12.56 3.16 -13.25
CA ASP A 121 -13.22 2.69 -14.47
C ASP A 121 -14.73 3.02 -14.50
N GLY A 122 -15.28 3.60 -13.42
CA GLY A 122 -16.68 4.02 -13.35
C GLY A 122 -17.61 3.00 -12.70
N LEU A 123 -17.08 2.09 -11.87
CA LEU A 123 -17.85 1.10 -11.09
C LEU A 123 -18.70 0.20 -11.99
N ILE A 124 -18.11 -0.31 -13.07
CA ILE A 124 -18.79 -1.13 -14.08
C ILE A 124 -19.23 -2.47 -13.47
N GLU A 125 -20.46 -2.90 -13.71
CA GLU A 125 -20.95 -4.18 -13.18
C GLU A 125 -20.44 -5.40 -13.98
N ASN A 126 -20.47 -5.31 -15.31
CA ASN A 126 -20.16 -6.41 -16.24
C ASN A 126 -19.07 -6.05 -17.24
#